data_AF-C1E5K2-F1
#
_entry.id   AF-C1E5K2-F1
#
_cell.length_a   1.000
_cell.length_b   1.000
_cell.length_c   1.000
_cell.angle_alpha   90.00
_cell.angle_beta   90.00
_cell.angle_gamma   90.00
#
_symmetry.space_group_name_H-M   'P 1'
#
loop_
_entity.id
_entity.type
_entity.pdbx_description
1 polymer ?
#
loop_
_entity_poly.entity_id
_entity_poly.type
_entity_poly.pdbx_seq_one_letter_code
_entity_poly.pdbx_strand_id
1 'polypeptide(L)'
;LVTVVEPETNRTLLCMLRRRFKLGDGQERCLCLPLDHPIDVLRGEGLDETEDLSDIGDDELAAILPDMSMELAKKGMLLQRSAFCMTVRGAVRFNETDTLVMDTGGDEESEGVEVATFQSGGSKYLVYAPMNPVLLVTKEDPGTGEHTVMFDEEMDDDVLEENMAAVEEE
;
A
#
# COMPACT_ATOMS: atom_id res chain seq x y z
N LEU A 1 12.16 4.50 13.14
CA LEU A 1 10.72 4.47 12.85
C LEU A 1 10.22 5.90 12.89
N VAL A 2 9.27 6.24 12.02
CA VAL A 2 8.65 7.56 11.91
C VAL A 2 7.14 7.40 11.79
N THR A 3 6.38 8.41 12.22
CA THR A 3 4.92 8.40 12.11
C THR A 3 4.53 9.31 10.98
N VAL A 4 3.87 8.74 9.98
CA VAL A 4 3.27 9.47 8.86
C VAL A 4 1.82 9.76 9.19
N VAL A 5 1.39 11.01 9.04
CA VAL A 5 0.04 11.46 9.38
C VAL A 5 -0.69 11.90 8.12
N GLU A 6 -1.92 11.42 7.94
CA GLU A 6 -2.84 11.94 6.93
C GLU A 6 -3.58 13.16 7.50
N PRO A 7 -3.37 14.37 6.96
CA PRO A 7 -3.94 15.58 7.55
C PRO A 7 -5.47 15.61 7.60
N GLU A 8 -6.14 15.00 6.61
CA GLU A 8 -7.59 15.07 6.46
C GLU A 8 -8.33 14.16 7.45
N THR A 9 -7.80 12.96 7.68
CA THR A 9 -8.46 11.95 8.54
C THR A 9 -7.81 11.84 9.92
N ASN A 10 -6.64 12.45 10.11
CA ASN A 10 -5.76 12.30 11.28
C ASN A 10 -5.37 10.84 11.57
N ARG A 11 -5.43 9.97 10.55
CA ARG A 11 -4.91 8.60 10.64
C ARG A 11 -3.39 8.62 10.59
N THR A 12 -2.80 7.65 11.26
CA THR A 12 -1.35 7.52 11.35
C THR A 12 -0.90 6.20 10.74
N LEU A 13 0.25 6.22 10.07
CA LEU A 13 0.93 5.05 9.57
C LEU A 13 2.35 5.03 10.11
N LEU A 14 2.73 3.93 10.77
CA LEU A 14 4.08 3.77 11.30
C LEU A 14 4.99 3.24 10.17
N CYS A 15 6.06 3.97 9.90
CA CYS A 15 6.97 3.66 8.80
C CYS A 15 8.41 3.46 9.27
N MET A 16 9.18 2.68 8.52
CA MET A 16 10.62 2.69 8.54
C MET A 16 11.12 3.83 7.65
N LEU A 17 11.90 4.74 8.22
CA LEU A 17 12.62 5.74 7.44
C LEU A 17 13.77 5.04 6.72
N ARG A 18 13.69 4.97 5.38
CA ARG A 18 14.71 4.38 4.52
C ARG A 18 15.82 5.38 4.22
N ARG A 19 15.44 6.61 3.84
CA ARG A 19 16.41 7.60 3.36
C ARG A 19 15.94 9.02 3.61
N ARG A 20 16.90 9.92 3.82
CA ARG A 20 16.71 11.37 3.73
C ARG A 20 17.51 11.89 2.54
N PHE A 21 16.91 12.74 1.73
CA PHE A 21 17.55 13.31 0.54
C PHE A 21 17.07 14.75 0.33
N LYS A 22 17.73 15.45 -0.58
CA LYS A 22 17.37 16.81 -0.98
C LYS A 22 16.97 16.79 -2.44
N LEU A 23 15.90 17.49 -2.75
CA LEU A 23 15.52 17.77 -4.12
C LEU A 23 16.48 18.82 -4.74
N GLY A 24 16.41 19.02 -6.05
CA GLY A 24 17.18 19.99 -6.81
C GLY A 24 16.92 21.43 -6.38
N ASP A 25 15.75 21.71 -5.79
CA ASP A 25 15.41 22.99 -5.17
C ASP A 25 15.96 23.16 -3.73
N GLY A 26 16.65 22.13 -3.22
CA GLY A 26 17.28 22.09 -1.90
C GLY A 26 16.35 21.66 -0.76
N GLN A 27 15.07 21.39 -1.01
CA GLN A 27 14.14 20.97 0.02
C GLN A 27 14.39 19.53 0.47
N GLU A 28 14.32 19.28 1.77
CA GLU A 28 14.50 17.94 2.34
C GLU A 28 13.25 17.06 2.16
N ARG A 29 13.50 15.80 1.82
CA ARG A 29 12.50 14.74 1.64
C ARG A 29 12.99 13.45 2.28
N CYS A 30 12.02 12.61 2.62
CA CYS A 30 12.23 11.34 3.29
C CYS A 30 11.51 10.23 2.53
N LEU A 31 12.20 9.12 2.27
CA LEU A 31 11.58 7.88 1.80
C LEU A 31 11.22 7.00 2.99
N CYS A 32 9.95 6.63 3.06
CA CYS A 32 9.36 5.90 4.17
C CYS A 32 8.67 4.63 3.67
N LEU A 33 8.90 3.51 4.35
CA LEU A 33 8.25 2.23 4.06
C LEU A 33 7.26 1.88 5.18
N PRO A 34 5.98 1.56 4.89
CA PRO A 34 5.03 1.06 5.88
C PRO A 34 5.61 -0.12 6.67
N LEU A 35 5.41 -0.14 7.99
CA LEU A 35 5.90 -1.24 8.82
C LEU A 35 5.01 -2.50 8.71
N ASP A 36 3.69 -2.29 8.59
CA ASP A 36 2.72 -3.34 8.31
C ASP A 36 2.53 -3.45 6.79
N HIS A 37 2.19 -4.65 6.28
CA HIS A 37 2.16 -4.90 4.84
C HIS A 37 1.01 -4.14 4.16
N PRO A 38 1.29 -3.32 3.13
CA PRO A 38 0.25 -2.74 2.29
C PRO A 38 -0.60 -3.85 1.65
N ILE A 39 -1.90 -3.62 1.56
CA ILE A 39 -2.84 -4.51 0.88
C ILE A 39 -3.81 -3.70 0.04
N ASP A 40 -4.31 -4.35 -1.02
CA ASP A 40 -5.39 -3.84 -1.84
C ASP A 40 -6.45 -4.92 -2.06
N VAL A 41 -7.59 -4.52 -2.63
CA VAL A 41 -8.75 -5.40 -2.83
C VAL A 41 -9.37 -5.23 -4.21
N LEU A 42 -9.53 -6.37 -4.88
CA LEU A 42 -10.18 -6.46 -6.18
C LEU A 42 -11.46 -7.30 -6.05
N ARG A 43 -12.42 -7.06 -6.92
CA ARG A 43 -13.57 -7.94 -7.09
C ARG A 43 -13.18 -9.09 -8.03
N GLY A 44 -13.44 -10.32 -7.57
CA GLY A 44 -13.07 -11.59 -8.21
C GLY A 44 -12.42 -12.56 -7.22
N GLU A 45 -12.06 -13.77 -7.67
CA GLU A 45 -11.33 -14.75 -6.83
C GLU A 45 -9.88 -14.99 -7.28
N GLY A 46 -9.49 -14.59 -8.50
CA GLY A 46 -8.13 -14.79 -9.01
C GLY A 46 -7.75 -16.27 -9.15
N LEU A 47 -8.75 -17.16 -9.24
CA LEU A 47 -8.57 -18.61 -9.28
C LEU A 47 -8.36 -19.15 -10.70
N ASP A 48 -8.69 -18.34 -11.71
CA ASP A 48 -8.54 -18.64 -13.13
C ASP A 48 -7.75 -17.48 -13.76
N GLU A 49 -6.72 -17.81 -14.54
CA GLU A 49 -5.92 -16.83 -15.31
C GLU A 49 -6.78 -16.04 -16.31
N THR A 50 -8.02 -16.49 -16.58
CA THR A 50 -9.00 -15.83 -17.45
C THR A 50 -10.07 -15.03 -16.71
N GLU A 51 -10.03 -14.99 -15.37
CA GLU A 51 -10.96 -14.19 -14.58
C GLU A 51 -10.56 -12.72 -14.59
N ASP A 52 -11.44 -11.84 -15.09
CA ASP A 52 -11.24 -10.40 -15.02
C ASP A 52 -11.38 -9.93 -13.56
N LEU A 53 -10.27 -9.54 -12.95
CA LEU A 53 -10.27 -8.80 -11.68
C LEU A 53 -10.64 -7.34 -11.95
N SER A 54 -11.41 -6.74 -11.04
CA SER A 54 -11.86 -5.36 -11.20
C SER A 54 -11.70 -4.55 -9.93
N ASP A 55 -11.28 -3.29 -10.10
CA ASP A 55 -11.22 -2.32 -9.02
C ASP A 55 -12.59 -2.06 -8.42
N ILE A 56 -12.58 -1.64 -7.15
CA ILE A 56 -13.78 -1.25 -6.42
C ILE A 56 -13.69 0.21 -5.98
N GLY A 57 -14.83 0.90 -6.00
CA GLY A 57 -14.90 2.28 -5.50
C GLY A 57 -15.02 2.36 -3.98
N ASP A 58 -14.83 3.56 -3.42
CA ASP A 58 -14.85 3.83 -1.98
C ASP A 58 -16.13 3.37 -1.26
N ASP A 59 -17.30 3.58 -1.88
CA ASP A 59 -18.60 3.20 -1.30
C ASP A 59 -18.71 1.68 -1.15
N GLU A 60 -18.23 0.94 -2.15
CA GLU A 60 -18.21 -0.51 -2.13
C GLU A 60 -17.17 -1.03 -1.15
N LEU A 61 -15.96 -0.48 -1.17
CA LEU A 61 -14.92 -0.78 -0.19
C LEU A 61 -15.45 -0.61 1.23
N ALA A 62 -16.08 0.53 1.52
CA ALA A 62 -16.67 0.81 2.83
C ALA A 62 -17.73 -0.22 3.26
N ALA A 63 -18.52 -0.73 2.30
CA ALA A 63 -19.54 -1.75 2.57
C ALA A 63 -18.93 -3.11 2.92
N ILE A 64 -17.80 -3.49 2.30
CA ILE A 64 -17.17 -4.81 2.48
C ILE A 64 -16.16 -4.86 3.63
N LEU A 65 -15.72 -3.71 4.16
CA LEU A 65 -14.74 -3.61 5.25
C LEU A 65 -15.01 -4.54 6.45
N PRO A 66 -16.26 -4.68 6.96
CA PRO A 66 -16.53 -5.57 8.10
C PRO A 66 -16.25 -7.05 7.78
N ASP A 67 -16.66 -7.51 6.60
CA ASP A 67 -16.47 -8.89 6.16
C ASP A 67 -14.98 -9.16 5.86
N MET A 68 -14.32 -8.22 5.20
CA MET A 68 -12.88 -8.27 4.94
C MET A 68 -12.08 -8.38 6.25
N SER A 69 -12.39 -7.53 7.23
CA SER A 69 -11.72 -7.54 8.54
C SER A 69 -11.93 -8.87 9.27
N MET A 70 -13.14 -9.44 9.20
CA MET A 70 -13.44 -10.74 9.77
C MET A 70 -12.60 -11.86 9.11
N GLU A 71 -12.48 -11.86 7.79
CA GLU A 71 -11.75 -12.90 7.06
C GLU A 71 -10.24 -12.81 7.27
N LEU A 72 -9.68 -11.60 7.30
CA LEU A 72 -8.29 -11.38 7.71
C LEU A 72 -8.05 -11.86 9.16
N ALA A 73 -8.98 -11.55 10.09
CA ALA A 73 -8.85 -11.97 11.48
C ALA A 73 -8.87 -13.50 11.64
N LYS A 74 -9.65 -14.24 10.84
CA LYS A 74 -9.63 -15.72 10.83
C LYS A 74 -8.26 -16.29 10.45
N LYS A 75 -7.51 -15.57 9.62
CA LYS A 75 -6.12 -15.91 9.25
C LYS A 75 -5.08 -15.36 10.23
N GLY A 76 -5.49 -14.75 11.35
CA GLY A 76 -4.60 -14.19 12.37
C GLY A 76 -4.00 -12.83 11.97
N MET A 77 -4.66 -12.12 11.04
CA MET A 77 -4.23 -10.83 10.53
C MET A 77 -5.15 -9.71 11.01
N LEU A 78 -4.58 -8.55 11.34
CA LEU A 78 -5.33 -7.38 11.76
C LEU A 78 -5.32 -6.33 10.65
N LEU A 79 -6.48 -6.07 10.08
CA LEU A 79 -6.68 -4.95 9.16
C LEU A 79 -6.48 -3.61 9.88
N GLN A 80 -5.67 -2.75 9.29
CA GLN A 80 -5.45 -1.39 9.75
C GLN A 80 -5.83 -0.40 8.64
N ARG A 81 -6.83 0.43 8.97
CA ARG A 81 -7.11 1.65 8.22
C ARG A 81 -6.07 2.68 8.62
N SER A 82 -4.92 2.57 7.97
CA SER A 82 -3.82 3.52 8.14
C SER A 82 -4.13 4.79 7.33
N ALA A 83 -3.17 5.70 7.25
CA ALA A 83 -3.23 6.92 6.46
C ALA A 83 -3.48 6.61 4.97
N PHE A 84 -2.44 6.66 4.15
CA PHE A 84 -2.52 6.65 2.68
C PHE A 84 -2.85 5.30 2.05
N CYS A 85 -2.70 4.19 2.76
CA CYS A 85 -3.04 2.86 2.27
C CYS A 85 -3.66 2.00 3.38
N MET A 86 -4.37 0.94 2.97
CA MET A 86 -4.74 -0.12 3.90
C MET A 86 -3.51 -0.99 4.16
N THR A 87 -3.33 -1.38 5.42
CA THR A 87 -2.23 -2.26 5.82
C THR A 87 -2.75 -3.40 6.65
N VAL A 88 -2.03 -4.51 6.64
CA VAL A 88 -2.34 -5.68 7.45
C VAL A 88 -1.17 -6.01 8.37
N ARG A 89 -1.49 -6.11 9.66
CA ARG A 89 -0.55 -6.62 10.66
C ARG A 89 -0.69 -8.13 10.77
N GLY A 90 0.39 -8.83 10.45
CA GLY A 90 0.45 -10.29 10.49
C GLY A 90 1.52 -10.80 9.53
N ALA A 91 1.68 -12.11 9.48
CA ALA A 91 2.65 -12.73 8.58
C ALA A 91 2.04 -12.93 7.19
N VAL A 92 2.26 -11.96 6.29
CA VAL A 92 2.06 -12.17 4.85
C VAL A 92 3.22 -13.01 4.34
N ARG A 93 2.92 -14.04 3.55
CA ARG A 93 3.94 -14.91 2.97
C ARG A 93 4.11 -14.56 1.51
N PHE A 94 5.31 -14.15 1.15
CA PHE A 94 5.71 -13.93 -0.22
C PHE A 94 6.40 -15.20 -0.71
N ASN A 95 5.84 -15.85 -1.72
CA ASN A 95 6.44 -16.95 -2.43
C ASN A 95 6.20 -16.75 -3.93
N GLU A 96 7.27 -16.87 -4.71
CA GLU A 96 7.25 -16.66 -6.16
C GLU A 96 6.29 -17.61 -6.91
N THR A 97 5.90 -18.72 -6.28
CA THR A 97 4.95 -19.68 -6.86
C THR A 97 3.49 -19.27 -6.73
N ASP A 98 3.17 -18.36 -5.81
CA ASP A 98 1.79 -17.95 -5.53
C ASP A 98 1.59 -16.45 -5.86
N THR A 99 2.48 -15.90 -6.69
CA THR A 99 2.34 -14.56 -7.25
C THR A 99 1.20 -14.54 -8.25
N LEU A 100 0.26 -13.63 -8.04
CA LEU A 100 -0.80 -13.26 -8.94
C LEU A 100 -0.30 -12.11 -9.81
N VAL A 101 -0.50 -12.24 -11.13
CA VAL A 101 -0.32 -11.15 -12.09
C VAL A 101 -1.70 -10.62 -12.42
N MET A 102 -1.91 -9.33 -12.19
CA MET A 102 -3.22 -8.69 -12.21
C MET A 102 -3.18 -7.49 -13.15
N ASP A 103 -4.06 -7.47 -14.14
CA ASP A 103 -4.28 -6.25 -14.94
C ASP A 103 -5.20 -5.32 -14.16
N THR A 104 -4.61 -4.34 -13.48
CA THR A 104 -5.32 -3.31 -12.72
C THR A 104 -5.61 -2.07 -13.56
N GLY A 105 -5.57 -2.17 -14.90
CA GLY A 105 -5.86 -1.05 -15.81
C GLY A 105 -4.80 0.05 -15.86
N GLY A 106 -3.59 -0.22 -15.32
CA GLY A 106 -2.42 0.65 -15.41
C GLY A 106 -1.57 0.38 -16.66
N ASP A 107 -0.44 1.10 -16.79
CA ASP A 107 0.51 0.89 -17.89
C ASP A 107 1.33 -0.41 -17.74
N GLU A 108 1.41 -0.96 -16.52
CA GLU A 108 2.09 -2.22 -16.17
C GLU A 108 1.18 -3.14 -15.37
N GLU A 109 1.35 -4.46 -15.54
CA GLU A 109 0.67 -5.48 -14.74
C GLU A 109 1.11 -5.39 -13.28
N SER A 110 0.15 -5.48 -12.35
CA SER A 110 0.43 -5.50 -10.92
C SER A 110 0.72 -6.92 -10.46
N GLU A 111 1.86 -7.12 -9.80
CA GLU A 111 2.20 -8.38 -9.16
C GLU A 111 1.92 -8.33 -7.65
N GLY A 112 1.34 -9.40 -7.11
CA GLY A 112 1.08 -9.50 -5.68
C GLY A 112 0.83 -10.92 -5.21
N VAL A 113 0.70 -11.11 -3.91
CA VAL A 113 0.33 -12.41 -3.32
C VAL A 113 -1.06 -12.37 -2.70
N GLU A 114 -1.81 -13.44 -2.86
CA GLU A 114 -3.10 -13.59 -2.19
C GLU A 114 -2.90 -13.55 -0.66
N VAL A 115 -3.62 -12.63 -0.01
CA VAL A 115 -3.73 -12.56 1.44
C VAL A 115 -4.98 -13.29 1.90
N ALA A 116 -6.13 -12.98 1.28
CA ALA A 116 -7.41 -13.63 1.57
C ALA A 116 -8.42 -13.45 0.43
N THR A 117 -9.33 -14.40 0.30
CA THR A 117 -10.53 -14.29 -0.53
C THR A 117 -11.78 -14.35 0.34
N PHE A 118 -12.83 -13.62 -0.03
CA PHE A 118 -14.08 -13.60 0.72
C PHE A 118 -15.30 -13.23 -0.12
N GLN A 119 -16.48 -13.48 0.44
CA GLN A 119 -17.76 -13.10 -0.18
C GLN A 119 -18.46 -12.04 0.65
N SER A 120 -18.95 -11.00 -0.01
CA SER A 120 -19.78 -9.96 0.59
C SER A 120 -20.77 -9.41 -0.45
N GLY A 121 -22.00 -9.11 -0.04
CA GLY A 121 -23.00 -8.49 -0.94
C GLY A 121 -23.36 -9.30 -2.20
N GLY A 122 -23.02 -10.61 -2.27
CA GLY A 122 -23.21 -11.45 -3.45
C GLY A 122 -22.06 -11.44 -4.45
N SER A 123 -21.01 -10.66 -4.19
CA SER A 123 -19.76 -10.62 -4.93
C SER A 123 -18.65 -11.36 -4.18
N LYS A 124 -17.62 -11.74 -4.93
CA LYS A 124 -16.37 -12.31 -4.40
C LYS A 124 -15.28 -11.25 -4.48
N TYR A 125 -14.38 -11.26 -3.51
CA TYR A 125 -13.30 -10.30 -3.39
C TYR A 125 -11.99 -11.01 -3.07
N LEU A 126 -10.92 -10.48 -3.64
CA LEU A 126 -9.55 -10.88 -3.46
C LEU A 126 -8.80 -9.75 -2.76
N VAL A 127 -8.25 -10.03 -1.58
CA VAL A 127 -7.29 -9.17 -0.89
C VAL A 127 -5.90 -9.68 -1.22
N TYR A 128 -5.05 -8.80 -1.74
CA TYR A 128 -3.67 -9.12 -2.08
C TYR A 128 -2.70 -8.14 -1.45
N ALA A 129 -1.45 -8.56 -1.27
CA ALA A 129 -0.34 -7.69 -0.91
C ALA A 129 0.53 -7.50 -2.16
N PRO A 130 0.75 -6.25 -2.61
CA PRO A 130 1.65 -5.97 -3.73
C PRO A 130 3.05 -6.52 -3.48
N MET A 131 3.70 -7.04 -4.52
CA MET A 131 5.11 -7.48 -4.46
C MET A 131 6.05 -6.28 -4.36
N ASN A 132 5.77 -5.23 -5.13
CA ASN A 132 6.55 -4.01 -5.09
C ASN A 132 6.30 -3.25 -3.78
N PRO A 133 7.37 -2.83 -3.08
CA PRO A 133 7.23 -2.11 -1.82
C PRO A 133 6.54 -0.76 -2.06
N VAL A 134 5.50 -0.46 -1.27
CA VAL A 134 4.86 0.86 -1.30
C VAL A 134 5.78 1.87 -0.62
N LEU A 135 6.42 2.73 -1.42
CA LEU A 135 7.26 3.82 -0.93
C LEU A 135 6.44 5.10 -0.77
N LEU A 136 6.57 5.72 0.41
CA LEU A 136 5.97 7.02 0.69
C LEU A 136 7.05 8.08 0.70
N VAL A 137 6.91 9.08 -0.18
CA VAL A 137 7.74 10.27 -0.09
C VAL A 137 7.10 11.24 0.88
N THR A 138 7.86 11.68 1.86
CA THR A 138 7.35 12.49 2.97
C THR A 138 8.23 13.71 3.22
N LYS A 139 7.60 14.75 3.78
CA LYS A 139 8.26 15.90 4.37
C LYS A 139 8.22 15.76 5.89
N GLU A 140 9.39 15.85 6.53
CA GLU A 140 9.54 15.87 7.98
C GLU A 140 9.33 17.30 8.49
N ASP A 141 8.47 17.49 9.49
CA ASP A 141 8.41 18.74 10.25
C ASP A 141 9.57 18.77 11.26
N PRO A 142 10.51 19.74 11.17
CA PRO A 142 11.69 19.76 12.03
C PRO A 142 11.39 20.11 13.50
N GLY A 143 10.19 20.64 13.79
CA GLY A 143 9.75 20.97 15.14
C GLY A 143 9.07 19.80 15.85
N THR A 144 8.26 19.02 15.13
CA THR A 144 7.49 17.89 15.70
C THR A 144 8.09 16.52 15.39
N GLY A 145 8.87 16.40 14.32
CA GLY A 145 9.35 15.12 13.77
C GLY A 145 8.26 14.29 13.09
N GLU A 146 7.08 14.89 12.85
CA GLU A 146 5.98 14.24 12.14
C GLU A 146 6.21 14.30 10.63
N HIS A 147 5.74 13.28 9.92
CA HIS A 147 5.89 13.16 8.47
C HIS A 147 4.53 13.35 7.77
N THR A 148 4.51 14.16 6.73
CA THR A 148 3.37 14.32 5.83
C THR A 148 3.75 13.83 4.44
N VAL A 149 2.89 13.05 3.78
CA VAL A 149 3.15 12.57 2.40
C VAL A 149 3.09 13.73 1.42
N MET A 150 3.96 13.66 0.43
CA MET A 150 3.99 14.54 -0.74
C MET A 150 3.43 13.75 -1.93
N PHE A 151 2.58 14.39 -2.74
CA PHE A 151 2.00 13.77 -3.93
C PHE A 151 2.70 14.27 -5.20
N ASP A 152 2.66 13.48 -6.28
CA ASP A 152 3.44 13.66 -7.52
C ASP A 152 3.38 15.06 -8.15
N GLU A 153 2.27 15.78 -8.01
CA GLU A 153 2.15 17.16 -8.52
C GLU A 153 3.15 18.15 -7.89
N GLU A 154 3.78 17.76 -6.77
CA GLU A 154 4.79 18.54 -6.04
C GLU A 154 6.22 18.04 -6.26
N MET A 155 6.42 17.10 -7.20
CA MET A 155 7.63 16.28 -7.32
C MET A 155 8.09 16.18 -8.78
N ASP A 156 8.91 17.13 -9.23
CA ASP A 156 9.60 17.02 -10.52
C ASP A 156 11.10 17.09 -10.24
N ASP A 157 11.72 15.92 -10.14
CA ASP A 157 13.14 15.81 -9.82
C ASP A 157 13.73 14.45 -10.21
N ASP A 158 14.65 14.44 -11.16
CA ASP A 158 15.50 13.28 -11.50
C ASP A 158 16.15 12.65 -10.25
N VAL A 159 16.39 13.46 -9.21
CA VAL A 159 16.93 13.00 -7.93
C VAL A 159 15.94 12.10 -7.19
N LEU A 160 14.63 12.33 -7.30
CA LEU A 160 13.63 11.47 -6.67
C LEU A 160 13.70 10.06 -7.27
N GLU A 161 13.69 9.96 -8.59
CA GLU A 161 13.77 8.68 -9.32
C GLU A 161 15.03 7.91 -8.94
N GLU A 162 16.20 8.57 -8.91
CA GLU A 162 17.46 7.94 -8.49
C GLU A 162 17.40 7.39 -7.05
N ASN A 163 16.76 8.13 -6.13
CA ASN A 163 16.65 7.71 -4.74
C ASN A 163 15.61 6.60 -4.53
N MET A 164 14.55 6.55 -5.34
CA MET A 164 13.57 5.46 -5.33
C MET A 164 14.19 4.17 -5.86
N ALA A 165 14.85 4.23 -7.02
CA ALA A 165 15.53 3.07 -7.61
C ALA A 165 16.58 2.48 -6.66
N ALA A 166 17.34 3.33 -5.97
CA ALA A 166 18.34 2.86 -4.99
C ALA A 166 17.75 2.13 -3.78
N VAL A 167 16.46 2.29 -3.46
CA VAL A 167 15.79 1.56 -2.36
C VAL A 167 15.22 0.23 -2.85
N GLU A 168 14.85 0.13 -4.12
CA GLU A 168 14.34 -1.12 -4.72
C GLU A 168 15.45 -2.18 -4.93
N GLU A 169 16.71 -1.74 -5.07
CA GLU A 169 17.88 -2.62 -5.22
C GLU A 169 18.47 -3.16 -3.89
N GLU A 170 18.00 -2.70 -2.72
CA GLU A 170 18.51 -3.06 -1.38
C GLU A 170 17.75 -4.18 -0.66
#